data_AF-A0A8I2YXQ6-F1
#
_entry.id   AF-A0A8I2YXQ6-F1
#
_cell.length_a   1.000
_cell.length_b   1.000
_cell.length_c   1.000
_cell.angle_alpha   90.00
_cell.angle_beta   90.00
_cell.angle_gamma   90.00
#
_symmetry.space_group_name_H-M   'P 1'
#
loop_
_entity.id
_entity.type
_entity.pdbx_description
1 polymer ?
#
loop_
_entity_poly.entity_id
_entity_poly.type
_entity_poly.pdbx_seq_one_letter_code
_entity_poly.pdbx_strand_id
1 'polypeptide(L)'
;MTIDSFPNLYFVHGPQGPAPCNAPTCVETQGSWVIQTIEYLRQHGITKFTPTSHAALTYKRHIDSLFNATLFPLTKSLNNGANVAEKEDEAYNYFGGVSVYKQEIMEEIERGGLLSFKWVDDQFKDMLWVHMLPCPRPTLSLLLSNARIPLLSHDNLLLYSSLFYYMCYAL
;
A
#
# COMPACT_ATOMS: atom_id res chain seq x y z
N MET A 1 -5.61 3.39 9.37
CA MET A 1 -5.30 4.74 8.83
C MET A 1 -5.05 4.72 7.34
N THR A 2 -4.71 3.58 6.75
CA THR A 2 -4.57 3.37 5.31
C THR A 2 -5.44 2.19 4.90
N ILE A 3 -5.70 2.04 3.59
CA ILE A 3 -6.48 0.94 3.04
C ILE A 3 -5.75 0.38 1.82
N ASP A 4 -5.77 -0.95 1.66
CA ASP A 4 -5.14 -1.60 0.51
C ASP A 4 -5.82 -1.14 -0.79
N SER A 5 -5.06 -1.11 -1.89
CA SER A 5 -5.49 -0.63 -3.21
C SER A 5 -5.78 0.86 -3.35
N PHE A 6 -5.59 1.67 -2.29
CA PHE A 6 -5.64 3.15 -2.38
C PHE A 6 -4.31 3.77 -1.94
N PRO A 7 -3.31 3.83 -2.85
CA PRO A 7 -2.00 4.37 -2.53
C PRO A 7 -2.10 5.83 -2.08
N ASN A 8 -1.28 6.19 -1.10
CA ASN A 8 -1.19 7.54 -0.53
C ASN A 8 -2.49 8.07 0.11
N LEU A 9 -3.52 7.23 0.27
CA LEU A 9 -4.74 7.60 0.98
C LEU A 9 -4.56 7.41 2.48
N TYR A 10 -4.79 8.48 3.22
CA TYR A 10 -4.85 8.48 4.68
C TYR A 10 -6.24 8.86 5.14
N PHE A 11 -6.69 8.22 6.22
CA PHE A 11 -7.89 8.61 6.95
C PHE A 11 -7.61 8.67 8.44
N VAL A 12 -8.24 9.65 9.09
CA VAL A 12 -8.15 9.93 10.51
C VAL A 12 -9.53 9.78 11.10
N HIS A 13 -9.63 9.20 12.30
CA HIS A 13 -10.90 8.82 12.93
C HIS A 13 -11.79 7.96 12.02
N GLY A 14 -11.17 7.14 11.17
CA GLY A 14 -11.86 6.21 10.29
C GLY A 14 -12.09 4.85 10.92
N PRO A 15 -12.55 3.86 10.12
CA PRO A 15 -12.86 2.53 10.61
C PRO A 15 -11.64 1.88 11.27
N GLN A 16 -11.92 1.12 12.33
CA GLN A 16 -10.95 0.37 13.13
C GLN A 16 -9.89 1.27 13.80
N GLY A 17 -10.16 2.57 13.89
CA GLY A 17 -9.41 3.48 14.74
C GLY A 17 -9.64 3.22 16.24
N PRO A 18 -8.86 3.85 17.12
CA PRO A 18 -8.96 3.67 18.57
C PRO A 18 -10.31 4.15 19.11
N ALA A 19 -11.01 3.27 19.84
CA ALA A 19 -12.17 3.62 20.66
C ALA A 19 -12.43 2.53 21.74
N PRO A 20 -13.07 2.86 22.87
CA PRO A 20 -13.49 4.19 23.31
C PRO A 20 -12.28 5.03 23.77
N CYS A 21 -12.23 6.29 23.35
CA CYS A 21 -11.23 7.25 23.78
C CYS A 21 -11.76 8.68 23.63
N ASN A 22 -11.06 9.66 24.21
CA ASN A 22 -11.30 11.06 23.91
C ASN A 22 -10.90 11.34 22.44
N ALA A 23 -11.88 11.66 21.59
CA ALA A 23 -11.67 11.74 20.14
C ALA A 23 -10.50 12.67 19.73
N PRO A 24 -10.34 13.88 20.30
CA PRO A 24 -9.16 14.72 20.02
C PRO A 24 -7.83 14.04 20.29
N THR A 25 -7.69 13.37 21.44
CA THR A 25 -6.44 12.65 21.81
C THR A 25 -6.11 11.52 20.84
N CYS A 26 -7.14 10.82 20.36
CA CYS A 26 -6.98 9.77 19.36
C CYS A 26 -6.58 10.31 17.99
N VAL A 27 -7.22 11.41 17.57
CA VAL A 27 -6.90 12.10 16.32
C VAL A 27 -5.48 12.67 16.33
N GLU A 28 -5.03 13.25 17.44
CA GLU A 28 -3.64 13.75 17.60
C GLU A 28 -2.60 12.64 17.45
N THR A 29 -2.89 11.46 18.01
CA THR A 29 -2.02 10.29 17.90
C THR A 29 -1.91 9.82 16.45
N GLN A 30 -3.05 9.73 15.74
CA GLN A 30 -3.08 9.38 14.33
C GLN A 30 -2.40 10.42 13.44
N GLY A 31 -2.62 11.71 13.71
CA GLY A 31 -1.98 12.81 13.00
C GLY A 31 -0.45 12.77 13.12
N SER A 32 0.05 12.50 14.33
CA SER A 32 1.49 12.35 14.61
C SER A 32 2.11 11.21 13.79
N TRP A 33 1.40 10.09 13.65
CA TRP A 33 1.86 8.97 12.84
C TRP A 33 1.85 9.28 11.33
N VAL A 34 0.81 9.97 10.85
CA VAL A 34 0.72 10.37 9.43
C VAL A 34 1.87 11.31 9.07
N ILE A 35 2.18 12.29 9.92
CA ILE A 35 3.30 13.23 9.71
C ILE A 35 4.62 12.46 9.60
N GLN A 36 4.93 11.61 10.57
CA GLN A 36 6.17 10.83 10.58
C GLN A 36 6.26 9.86 9.39
N THR A 37 5.14 9.26 8.98
CA THR A 37 5.09 8.40 7.79
C THR A 37 5.43 9.20 6.54
N ILE A 38 4.84 10.38 6.35
CA ILE A 38 5.12 11.24 5.20
C ILE A 38 6.59 11.71 5.20
N GLU A 39 7.14 12.06 6.35
CA GLU A 39 8.55 12.41 6.50
C GLU A 39 9.47 11.25 6.11
N TYR A 40 9.19 10.04 6.60
CA TYR A 40 9.93 8.83 6.23
C TYR A 40 9.88 8.58 4.72
N LEU A 41 8.70 8.61 4.11
CA LEU A 41 8.54 8.40 2.67
C LEU A 41 9.31 9.43 1.84
N ARG A 42 9.30 10.71 2.26
CA ARG A 42 10.06 11.79 1.61
C ARG A 42 11.58 11.58 1.73
N GLN A 43 12.06 11.20 2.90
CA GLN A 43 13.49 10.95 3.13
C GLN A 43 14.02 9.79 2.30
N HIS A 44 13.17 8.80 2.00
CA HIS A 44 13.53 7.60 1.23
C HIS A 44 13.14 7.69 -0.26
N GLY A 45 12.57 8.80 -0.73
CA GLY A 45 12.18 8.97 -2.13
C GLY A 45 11.00 8.08 -2.58
N ILE A 46 10.18 7.62 -1.64
CA ILE A 46 9.04 6.75 -1.91
C ILE A 46 7.83 7.60 -2.35
N THR A 47 7.33 7.37 -3.56
CA THR A 47 6.25 8.19 -4.16
C THR A 47 4.87 7.54 -4.11
N LYS A 48 4.81 6.21 -4.00
CA LYS A 48 3.56 5.45 -3.85
C LYS A 48 3.73 4.42 -2.74
N PHE A 49 2.96 4.56 -1.67
CA PHE A 49 2.92 3.57 -0.60
C PHE A 49 1.48 3.12 -0.34
N THR A 50 1.30 1.86 0.04
CA THR A 50 -0.01 1.28 0.39
C THR A 50 0.22 0.09 1.32
N PRO A 51 -0.69 -0.23 2.25
CA PRO A 51 -0.56 -1.45 3.05
C PRO A 51 -0.62 -2.69 2.15
N THR A 52 0.02 -3.77 2.59
CA THR A 52 -0.14 -5.07 1.94
C THR A 52 -1.50 -5.68 2.29
N SER A 53 -2.06 -6.50 1.39
CA SER A 53 -3.34 -7.21 1.66
C SER A 53 -3.23 -8.13 2.87
N HIS A 54 -2.04 -8.73 3.08
CA HIS A 54 -1.77 -9.55 4.25
C HIS A 54 -1.82 -8.72 5.55
N ALA A 55 -1.17 -7.55 5.58
CA ALA A 55 -1.21 -6.67 6.74
C ALA A 55 -2.63 -6.18 7.05
N ALA A 56 -3.41 -5.81 6.03
CA ALA A 56 -4.81 -5.41 6.21
C ALA A 56 -5.67 -6.53 6.84
N LEU A 57 -5.50 -7.77 6.37
CA LEU A 57 -6.21 -8.93 6.93
C LEU A 57 -5.74 -9.28 8.35
N THR A 58 -4.44 -9.23 8.60
CA THR A 58 -3.86 -9.45 9.93
C THR A 58 -4.36 -8.40 10.92
N TYR A 59 -4.42 -7.13 10.50
CA TYR A 59 -5.00 -6.06 11.30
C TYR A 59 -6.48 -6.31 11.60
N LYS A 60 -7.30 -6.67 10.61
CA LYS A 60 -8.72 -7.02 10.82
C LYS A 60 -8.88 -8.10 11.90
N ARG A 61 -8.11 -9.18 11.83
CA ARG A 61 -8.15 -10.28 12.82
C ARG A 61 -7.72 -9.82 14.21
N HIS A 62 -6.73 -8.94 14.30
CA HIS A 62 -6.31 -8.33 15.57
C HIS A 62 -7.45 -7.52 16.20
N ILE A 63 -8.12 -6.68 15.41
CA ILE A 63 -9.27 -5.90 15.86
C ILE A 63 -10.41 -6.80 16.35
N ASP A 64 -10.74 -7.83 15.58
CA ASP A 64 -11.80 -8.79 15.95
C ASP A 64 -11.45 -9.52 17.25
N SER A 65 -10.18 -9.92 17.43
CA SER A 65 -9.69 -10.54 18.66
C SER A 65 -9.86 -9.61 19.87
N LEU A 66 -9.42 -8.35 19.76
CA LEU A 66 -9.56 -7.35 20.81
C LEU A 66 -11.02 -7.11 21.16
N PHE A 67 -11.90 -6.99 20.15
CA PHE A 67 -13.32 -6.77 20.35
C PHE A 67 -14.00 -7.95 21.04
N ASN A 68 -13.72 -9.18 20.58
CA ASN A 68 -14.30 -10.42 21.11
C ASN A 68 -13.83 -10.75 22.53
N ALA A 69 -12.72 -10.18 22.99
CA ALA A 69 -12.25 -10.29 24.37
C ALA A 69 -13.03 -9.39 25.35
N THR A 70 -13.99 -8.59 24.88
CA THR A 70 -14.80 -7.68 25.70
C THR A 70 -16.26 -8.15 25.81
N LEU A 71 -17.10 -7.38 26.51
CA LEU A 71 -18.56 -7.60 26.57
C LEU A 71 -19.33 -6.90 25.44
N PHE A 72 -18.69 -6.05 24.65
CA PHE A 72 -19.36 -5.33 23.56
C PHE A 72 -20.01 -6.22 22.48
N PRO A 73 -19.43 -7.37 22.08
CA PRO A 73 -20.06 -8.25 21.10
C PRO A 73 -21.41 -8.82 21.55
N LEU A 74 -21.67 -8.86 22.87
CA LEU A 74 -22.88 -9.47 23.43
C LEU A 74 -24.13 -8.59 23.26
N THR A 75 -23.96 -7.33 22.83
CA THR A 75 -25.06 -6.37 22.70
C THR A 75 -25.11 -5.80 21.29
N LYS A 76 -26.30 -5.82 20.68
CA LYS A 76 -26.55 -5.12 19.42
C LYS A 76 -26.50 -3.60 19.65
N SER A 77 -25.51 -2.93 19.08
CA SER A 77 -25.26 -1.51 19.30
C SER A 77 -24.57 -0.85 18.10
N LEU A 78 -24.28 0.44 18.23
CA LEU A 78 -23.46 1.18 17.27
C LEU A 78 -22.01 0.66 17.21
N ASN A 79 -21.53 -0.01 18.25
CA ASN A 79 -20.14 -0.47 18.33
C ASN A 79 -19.83 -1.67 17.43
N ASN A 80 -20.85 -2.48 17.14
CA ASN A 80 -20.78 -3.61 16.21
C ASN A 80 -21.63 -3.41 14.95
N GLY A 81 -22.30 -2.26 14.78
CA GLY A 81 -23.10 -1.98 13.59
C GLY A 81 -24.47 -2.60 13.52
N ALA A 82 -24.82 -3.38 14.53
CA ALA A 82 -26.12 -4.04 14.68
C ALA A 82 -27.30 -3.05 14.85
N ASN A 83 -27.04 -1.73 14.87
CA ASN A 83 -28.07 -0.70 14.86
C ASN A 83 -28.74 -0.53 13.49
N VAL A 84 -28.17 -1.09 12.42
CA VAL A 84 -28.75 -1.09 11.07
C VAL A 84 -29.05 -2.54 10.69
N ALA A 85 -30.32 -2.88 10.45
CA ALA A 85 -30.78 -4.27 10.35
C ALA A 85 -30.14 -5.10 9.22
N GLU A 86 -29.74 -4.46 8.12
CA GLU A 86 -29.13 -5.13 6.95
C GLU A 86 -27.59 -5.04 6.94
N LYS A 87 -27.00 -4.42 7.96
CA LYS A 87 -25.55 -4.26 8.05
C LYS A 87 -24.96 -5.44 8.80
N GLU A 88 -23.86 -5.98 8.26
CA GLU A 88 -23.11 -7.04 8.93
C GLU A 88 -22.55 -6.55 10.27
N ASP A 89 -22.63 -7.44 11.27
CA ASP A 89 -22.09 -7.20 12.59
C ASP A 89 -20.56 -7.38 12.56
N GLU A 90 -19.81 -6.30 12.77
CA GLU A 90 -18.34 -6.35 12.80
C GLU A 90 -17.74 -5.36 13.79
N ALA A 91 -16.51 -5.64 14.24
CA ALA A 91 -15.77 -4.74 15.10
C ALA A 91 -15.37 -3.46 14.33
N TYR A 92 -15.98 -2.33 14.69
CA TYR A 92 -15.68 -1.03 14.05
C TYR A 92 -14.51 -0.28 14.63
N ASN A 93 -14.09 -0.60 15.85
CA ASN A 93 -13.08 0.15 16.56
C ASN A 93 -12.04 -0.76 17.15
N TYR A 94 -10.85 -0.20 17.38
CA TYR A 94 -9.77 -0.83 18.12
C TYR A 94 -10.03 -0.70 19.63
N PHE A 95 -10.36 -1.81 20.29
CA PHE A 95 -10.70 -1.88 21.73
C PHE A 95 -9.51 -2.17 22.66
N GLY A 96 -8.27 -2.11 22.16
CA GLY A 96 -7.05 -2.31 22.98
C GLY A 96 -6.62 -1.08 23.80
N GLY A 97 -7.30 0.06 23.63
CA GLY A 97 -6.98 1.32 24.31
C GLY A 97 -5.94 2.19 23.57
N VAL A 98 -6.01 3.51 23.78
CA VAL A 98 -5.22 4.49 23.00
C VAL A 98 -3.70 4.36 23.21
N SER A 99 -3.25 3.98 24.40
CA SER A 99 -1.82 3.81 24.69
C SER A 99 -1.21 2.64 23.92
N VAL A 100 -1.91 1.50 23.88
CA VAL A 100 -1.46 0.31 23.13
C VAL A 100 -1.54 0.59 21.63
N TYR A 101 -2.63 1.21 21.17
CA TYR A 101 -2.75 1.65 19.78
C TYR A 101 -1.58 2.55 19.35
N LYS A 102 -1.21 3.52 20.18
CA LYS A 102 -0.08 4.42 19.90
C LYS A 102 1.23 3.63 19.79
N GLN A 103 1.48 2.67 20.67
CA GLN A 103 2.67 1.83 20.60
C GLN A 103 2.70 1.04 19.29
N GLU A 104 1.63 0.32 18.96
CA GLU A 104 1.54 -0.50 17.74
C GLU A 104 1.80 0.30 16.46
N ILE A 105 1.20 1.50 16.31
CA ILE A 105 1.39 2.29 15.09
C ILE A 105 2.80 2.89 15.00
N MET A 106 3.40 3.29 16.13
CA MET A 106 4.72 3.90 16.16
C MET A 106 5.83 2.86 15.93
N GLU A 107 5.63 1.63 16.41
CA GLU A 107 6.55 0.52 16.19
C GLU A 107 6.81 0.23 14.71
N GLU A 108 5.82 0.42 13.82
CA GLU A 108 6.01 0.26 12.37
C GLU A 108 7.05 1.23 11.78
N ILE A 109 7.12 2.44 12.34
CA ILE A 109 8.10 3.47 11.95
C ILE A 109 9.44 3.21 12.64
N GLU A 110 9.41 2.91 13.95
CA GLU A 110 10.62 2.68 14.76
C GLU A 110 11.42 1.44 14.32
N ARG A 111 10.73 0.39 13.83
CA ARG A 111 11.37 -0.79 13.22
C ARG A 111 11.97 -0.49 11.84
N GLY A 112 11.89 0.75 11.37
CA GLY A 112 12.73 1.32 10.32
C GLY A 112 12.31 0.98 8.90
N GLY A 113 11.10 0.46 8.68
CA GLY A 113 10.73 -0.07 7.37
C GLY A 113 9.28 -0.03 6.96
N LEU A 114 8.32 0.39 7.80
CA LEU A 114 6.89 0.28 7.48
C LEU A 114 6.59 -1.13 6.91
N LEU A 115 7.01 -2.18 7.61
CA LEU A 115 7.09 -3.56 7.08
C LEU A 115 5.73 -4.11 6.63
N SER A 116 4.65 -3.56 7.18
CA SER A 116 3.28 -3.87 6.79
C SER A 116 2.87 -3.27 5.42
N PHE A 117 3.73 -2.47 4.80
CA PHE A 117 3.46 -1.70 3.58
C PHE A 117 4.27 -2.20 2.38
N LYS A 118 3.71 -1.99 1.19
CA LYS A 118 4.39 -2.12 -0.09
C LYS A 118 4.48 -0.74 -0.73
N TRP A 119 5.54 -0.51 -1.48
CA TRP A 119 5.71 0.73 -2.23
C TRP A 119 6.38 0.46 -3.57
N VAL A 120 6.24 1.44 -4.46
CA VAL A 120 6.95 1.48 -5.74
C VAL A 120 7.88 2.67 -5.69
N ASP A 121 9.17 2.40 -5.83
CA ASP A 121 10.17 3.43 -5.99
C ASP A 121 10.13 3.94 -7.43
N ASP A 122 10.02 5.26 -7.62
CA ASP A 122 10.12 5.90 -8.95
C ASP A 122 11.56 5.87 -9.51
N GLN A 123 12.45 5.02 -8.98
CA GLN A 123 13.82 4.83 -9.48
C GLN A 123 13.86 4.40 -10.95
N PHE A 124 12.72 3.95 -11.51
CA PHE A 124 12.55 3.64 -12.93
C PHE A 124 12.10 4.82 -13.81
N LYS A 125 12.12 6.07 -13.32
CA LYS A 125 11.92 7.24 -14.18
C LYS A 125 13.03 7.39 -15.25
N ASP A 126 14.18 6.78 -14.98
CA ASP A 126 15.35 6.68 -15.88
C ASP A 126 15.45 5.32 -16.60
N MET A 127 14.45 4.45 -16.48
CA MET A 127 14.42 3.18 -17.22
C MET A 127 14.09 3.46 -18.68
N LEU A 128 15.14 3.77 -19.45
CA LEU A 128 15.15 4.00 -20.89
C LEU A 128 13.83 4.61 -21.39
N TRP A 129 13.74 5.94 -21.35
CA TRP A 129 13.26 6.58 -22.56
C TRP A 129 14.23 6.12 -23.64
N VAL A 130 13.87 5.08 -24.39
CA VAL A 130 14.37 4.95 -25.75
C VAL A 130 13.94 6.26 -26.37
N HIS A 131 14.86 7.23 -26.39
CA HIS A 131 14.70 8.41 -27.21
C HIS A 131 14.24 7.86 -28.54
N MET A 132 13.01 8.19 -28.93
CA MET A 132 12.55 8.00 -30.30
C MET A 132 13.48 8.88 -31.14
N LEU A 133 14.69 8.37 -31.41
CA LEU A 133 15.53 8.85 -32.46
C LEU A 133 14.67 8.66 -33.71
N PRO A 134 14.47 9.73 -34.51
CA PRO A 134 13.75 9.58 -35.76
C PRO A 134 14.47 8.51 -36.56
N CYS A 135 13.81 7.38 -36.72
CA CYS A 135 14.31 6.21 -37.44
C CYS A 135 14.88 6.65 -38.79
N PRO A 136 16.20 6.53 -39.05
CA PRO A 136 16.67 6.32 -40.39
C PRO A 136 16.55 4.82 -40.67
N ARG A 137 15.98 4.49 -41.82
CA ARG A 137 15.87 3.14 -42.39
C ARG A 137 17.15 2.28 -42.28
N PRO A 138 17.03 0.95 -42.43
CA PRO A 138 17.62 -0.02 -41.54
C PRO A 138 19.06 -0.38 -41.90
N THR A 139 19.91 -0.50 -40.88
CA THR A 139 21.07 -1.39 -40.94
C THR A 139 21.06 -2.26 -39.69
N LEU A 140 20.48 -3.45 -39.84
CA LEU A 140 20.25 -4.44 -38.78
C LEU A 140 21.55 -5.11 -38.27
N SER A 141 22.73 -4.63 -38.65
CA SER A 141 24.01 -5.34 -38.46
C SER A 141 24.91 -4.80 -37.34
N LEU A 142 24.53 -3.74 -36.64
CA LEU A 142 25.43 -3.08 -35.66
C LEU A 142 24.95 -3.07 -34.21
N LEU A 143 23.72 -3.50 -33.92
CA LEU A 143 23.17 -3.48 -32.55
C LEU A 143 23.45 -4.73 -31.71
N LEU A 144 24.06 -5.78 -32.30
CA LEU A 144 24.37 -7.02 -31.56
C LEU A 144 25.80 -7.05 -30.98
N SER A 145 26.67 -6.07 -31.27
CA SER A 145 28.07 -6.13 -30.81
C SER A 145 28.33 -5.46 -29.45
N ASN A 146 27.44 -4.58 -28.96
CA ASN A 146 27.74 -3.76 -27.77
C ASN A 146 26.70 -3.81 -26.64
N ALA A 147 25.64 -4.59 -26.76
CA ALA A 147 24.68 -4.75 -25.67
C ALA A 147 25.03 -6.01 -24.85
N ARG A 148 25.76 -5.85 -23.74
CA ARG A 148 25.79 -6.88 -22.68
C ARG A 148 24.43 -6.89 -21.97
N ILE A 149 23.46 -7.54 -22.59
CA ILE A 149 22.16 -7.86 -21.97
C ILE A 149 22.37 -9.17 -21.19
N PRO A 150 22.04 -9.23 -19.89
CA PRO A 150 22.09 -10.49 -19.16
C PRO A 150 21.07 -11.46 -19.77
N LEU A 151 21.52 -12.68 -20.02
CA LEU A 151 20.80 -13.77 -20.68
C LEU A 151 19.42 -14.01 -20.05
N LEU A 152 18.38 -13.45 -20.66
CA LEU A 152 17.01 -13.92 -20.49
C LEU A 152 16.79 -15.05 -21.51
N SER A 153 16.20 -16.15 -21.05
CA SER A 153 15.99 -17.37 -21.84
C SER A 153 15.31 -17.10 -23.18
N HIS A 154 15.67 -17.91 -24.19
CA HIS A 154 15.28 -17.74 -25.59
C HIS A 154 13.77 -17.58 -25.82
N ASP A 155 12.92 -18.06 -24.90
CA ASP A 155 11.47 -18.03 -25.04
C ASP A 155 10.84 -16.63 -24.87
N ASN A 156 11.51 -15.70 -24.19
CA ASN A 156 10.99 -14.34 -23.98
C ASN A 156 11.27 -13.37 -25.15
N LEU A 157 12.19 -13.70 -26.05
CA LEU A 157 12.55 -12.87 -27.21
C LEU A 157 11.49 -12.89 -28.32
N LEU A 158 10.75 -14.00 -28.46
CA LEU A 158 9.73 -14.16 -29.50
C LEU A 158 8.40 -13.47 -29.14
N LEU A 159 8.07 -13.34 -27.85
CA LEU A 159 6.91 -12.57 -27.40
C LEU A 159 7.12 -11.06 -27.57
N TYR A 160 8.36 -10.58 -27.39
CA TYR A 160 8.68 -9.17 -27.60
C TYR A 160 8.70 -8.76 -29.07
N SER A 161 9.17 -9.64 -29.98
CA SER A 161 9.20 -9.34 -31.41
C SER A 161 7.80 -9.36 -32.05
N SER A 162 6.91 -10.23 -31.55
CA SER A 162 5.54 -10.36 -32.07
C SER A 162 4.62 -9.22 -31.62
N LEU A 163 4.81 -8.66 -30.42
CA LEU A 163 4.09 -7.46 -29.98
C LEU A 163 4.54 -6.18 -30.71
N PHE A 164 5.83 -6.08 -31.06
CA PHE A 164 6.34 -4.95 -31.86
C PHE A 164 5.84 -4.96 -33.30
N TYR A 165 5.60 -6.14 -33.88
CA TYR A 165 5.12 -6.26 -35.26
C TYR A 165 3.64 -5.87 -35.40
N TYR A 166 2.81 -6.15 -34.38
CA TYR A 166 1.37 -5.83 -34.41
C TYR A 166 1.06 -4.33 -34.23
N MET A 167 1.89 -3.57 -33.51
CA MET A 167 1.65 -2.13 -33.32
C MET A 167 2.06 -1.26 -34.51
N CYS A 168 2.94 -1.73 -35.40
CA CYS A 168 3.36 -0.97 -36.57
C CYS A 168 2.40 -1.07 -37.78
N TYR A 169 1.40 -1.95 -37.75
CA TYR A 169 0.47 -2.17 -38.87
C TYR A 169 -0.95 -1.63 -38.64
N ALA A 170 -1.21 -0.95 -37.51
CA ALA A 170 -2.55 -0.46 -37.15
C ALA A 170 -2.72 1.08 -37.20
N LEU A 171 -1.78 1.83 -37.77
CA LEU A 171 -1.92 3.27 -38.03
C LEU A 171 -1.31 3.65 -39.39
#